data_AF-A0A2E3BZ80-F1
#
_entry.id   AF-A0A2E3BZ80-F1
#
_cell.length_a   1.000
_cell.length_b   1.000
_cell.length_c   1.000
_cell.angle_alpha   90.00
_cell.angle_beta   90.00
_cell.angle_gamma   90.00
#
_symmetry.space_group_name_H-M   'P 1'
#
loop_
_entity.id
_entity.type
_entity.pdbx_description
1 polymer ?
#
loop_
_entity_poly.entity_id
_entity_poly.type
_entity_poly.pdbx_seq_one_letter_code
_entity_poly.pdbx_strand_id
1 'polypeptide(L)'
;MEVFYNKNLKGVTGTISIVLVNLENLIQKKNINHDDLFLLNIKDDMWVPFIHGIICSMNDDDSGALQYFQEASKNGLGSGHYYLGLEFLDMNLYHKAFEQFKIAIEKGCKASTYILADMYDKEDNYEVAYHYLCLGEELNEPNIFFMMNQYHKKGKYVEKNMVIALEYLNKGLMFECYDCYLELIDKYKEYPITKAEIAMFEKEKIPEKDIKMIKTYFRI
;
A
#
# COMPACT_ATOMS: atom_id res chain seq x y z
N MET A 1 -12.77 21.08 1.07
CA MET A 1 -13.73 20.26 1.83
C MET A 1 -14.57 19.56 0.78
N GLU A 2 -14.61 18.24 0.63
CA GLU A 2 -14.31 17.11 1.51
C GLU A 2 -13.31 16.15 0.84
N VAL A 3 -12.39 15.59 1.63
CA VAL A 3 -11.52 14.49 1.19
C VAL A 3 -12.33 13.21 1.35
N PHE A 4 -12.75 12.60 0.23
CA PHE A 4 -13.41 11.30 0.24
C PHE A 4 -12.42 10.23 0.71
N TYR A 5 -12.47 9.93 2.01
CA TYR A 5 -11.72 8.86 2.65
C TYR A 5 -12.46 7.53 2.39
N ASN A 6 -12.15 6.86 1.29
CA ASN A 6 -12.68 5.52 1.01
C ASN A 6 -11.83 4.45 1.73
N LYS A 7 -12.49 3.54 2.45
CA LYS A 7 -11.89 2.53 3.34
C LYS A 7 -11.06 1.46 2.63
N ASN A 8 -11.17 1.34 1.31
CA ASN A 8 -10.50 0.30 0.50
C ASN A 8 -9.16 0.74 -0.12
N LEU A 9 -8.73 1.99 0.07
CA LEU A 9 -7.48 2.54 -0.50
C LEU A 9 -6.32 2.65 0.52
N LYS A 10 -6.31 1.79 1.55
CA LYS A 10 -5.21 1.73 2.52
C LYS A 10 -3.94 1.21 1.85
N GLY A 11 -3.14 2.12 1.28
CA GLY A 11 -1.83 1.83 0.71
C GLY A 11 -1.40 2.68 -0.49
N VAL A 12 -2.31 3.45 -1.11
CA VAL A 12 -2.02 4.14 -2.41
C VAL A 12 -2.09 5.67 -2.30
N THR A 13 -2.09 6.22 -1.09
CA THR A 13 -2.34 7.66 -0.84
C THR A 13 -1.28 8.58 -1.47
N GLY A 14 -0.03 8.14 -1.60
CA GLY A 14 1.03 8.94 -2.23
C GLY A 14 0.88 9.06 -3.75
N THR A 15 0.63 7.95 -4.45
CA THR A 15 0.57 7.91 -5.91
C THR A 15 -0.74 8.49 -6.44
N ILE A 16 -1.86 8.26 -5.75
CA ILE A 16 -3.16 8.86 -6.08
C ILE A 16 -3.10 10.38 -5.87
N SER A 17 -2.42 10.88 -4.82
CA SER A 17 -2.26 12.33 -4.62
C SER A 17 -1.44 12.97 -5.72
N ILE A 18 -0.35 12.35 -6.19
CA ILE A 18 0.47 12.91 -7.28
C ILE A 18 -0.28 12.85 -8.62
N VAL A 19 -1.00 11.75 -8.90
CA VAL A 19 -1.80 11.63 -10.12
C VAL A 19 -2.96 12.61 -10.12
N LEU A 20 -3.70 12.75 -9.00
CA LEU A 20 -4.77 13.74 -8.84
C LEU A 20 -4.24 15.17 -8.87
N VAL A 21 -3.13 15.49 -8.20
CA VAL A 21 -2.52 16.84 -8.25
C VAL A 21 -1.99 17.17 -9.64
N ASN A 22 -1.46 16.18 -10.37
CA ASN A 22 -1.05 16.40 -11.77
C ASN A 22 -2.25 16.54 -12.70
N LEU A 23 -3.33 15.80 -12.47
CA LEU A 23 -4.60 15.94 -13.19
C LEU A 23 -5.26 17.30 -12.91
N GLU A 24 -5.38 17.70 -11.65
CA GLU A 24 -5.90 19.01 -11.23
C GLU A 24 -5.05 20.16 -11.80
N ASN A 25 -3.72 20.04 -11.77
CA ASN A 25 -2.83 21.01 -12.40
C ASN A 25 -2.96 21.04 -13.93
N LEU A 26 -3.21 19.90 -14.59
CA LEU A 26 -3.48 19.85 -16.02
C LEU A 26 -4.82 20.50 -16.38
N ILE A 27 -5.86 20.21 -15.58
CA ILE A 27 -7.22 20.77 -15.70
C ILE A 27 -7.17 22.29 -15.53
N GLN A 28 -6.48 22.78 -14.49
CA GLN A 28 -6.31 24.22 -14.24
C GLN A 28 -5.46 24.91 -15.30
N LYS A 29 -4.33 24.32 -15.76
CA LYS A 29 -3.46 24.96 -16.76
C LYS A 29 -4.06 25.01 -18.15
N LYS A 30 -4.94 24.08 -18.51
CA LYS A 30 -5.54 23.99 -19.85
C LYS A 30 -6.98 24.52 -19.94
N ASN A 31 -7.56 24.99 -18.84
CA ASN A 31 -8.93 25.52 -18.78
C ASN A 31 -9.97 24.52 -19.34
N ILE A 32 -9.75 23.23 -19.07
CA ILE A 32 -10.58 22.12 -19.55
C ILE A 32 -11.72 21.94 -18.56
N ASN A 33 -12.96 21.96 -19.03
CA ASN A 33 -14.13 21.79 -18.18
C ASN A 33 -14.18 20.34 -17.64
N HIS A 34 -14.79 20.10 -16.47
CA HIS A 34 -14.85 18.74 -15.90
C HIS A 34 -15.52 17.72 -16.86
N ASP A 35 -16.44 18.21 -17.70
CA ASP A 35 -17.13 17.43 -18.74
C ASP A 35 -16.26 17.19 -19.99
N ASP A 36 -15.17 17.94 -20.17
CA ASP A 36 -14.25 17.85 -21.32
C ASP A 36 -13.11 16.83 -21.12
N LEU A 37 -13.05 16.15 -19.96
CA LEU A 37 -12.15 14.98 -19.81
C LEU A 37 -12.44 13.90 -20.86
N PHE A 38 -13.67 13.87 -21.39
CA PHE A 38 -14.11 13.01 -22.48
C PHE A 38 -13.44 13.35 -23.84
N LEU A 39 -12.81 14.53 -23.98
CA LEU A 39 -12.21 15.02 -25.23
C LEU A 39 -10.68 14.98 -25.25
N LEU A 40 -10.01 14.55 -24.17
CA LEU A 40 -8.62 14.15 -24.23
C LEU A 40 -8.53 12.77 -24.90
N ASN A 41 -8.65 12.79 -26.23
CA ASN A 41 -8.37 11.70 -27.14
C ASN A 41 -6.87 11.34 -27.06
N ILE A 42 -6.47 10.75 -25.93
CA ILE A 42 -5.16 10.20 -25.66
C ILE A 42 -5.33 8.67 -25.59
N LYS A 43 -5.64 8.05 -26.73
CA LYS A 43 -5.69 6.58 -26.84
C LYS A 43 -4.32 5.93 -26.65
N ASP A 44 -3.24 6.71 -26.65
CA ASP A 44 -1.86 6.23 -26.63
C ASP A 44 -1.15 6.38 -25.28
N ASP A 45 -1.83 6.88 -24.24
CA ASP A 45 -1.22 6.99 -22.91
C ASP A 45 -1.63 5.80 -22.04
N MET A 46 -0.61 5.00 -21.68
CA MET A 46 -0.69 3.78 -20.89
C MET A 46 -1.52 3.95 -19.59
N TRP A 47 -1.61 5.17 -19.05
CA TRP A 47 -2.31 5.48 -17.81
C TRP A 47 -3.81 5.82 -17.97
N VAL A 48 -4.28 6.12 -19.18
CA VAL A 48 -5.68 6.55 -19.41
C VAL A 48 -6.68 5.46 -19.04
N PRO A 49 -6.53 4.20 -19.48
CA PRO A 49 -7.44 3.15 -19.05
C PRO A 49 -7.38 2.93 -17.53
N PHE A 50 -6.20 3.06 -16.92
CA PHE A 50 -6.07 2.93 -15.47
C PHE A 50 -6.90 3.96 -14.71
N ILE A 51 -6.85 5.24 -15.11
CA ILE A 51 -7.64 6.31 -14.47
C ILE A 51 -9.15 6.04 -14.64
N HIS A 52 -9.59 5.62 -15.82
CA HIS A 52 -11.00 5.26 -16.04
C HIS A 52 -11.44 4.09 -15.15
N GLY A 53 -10.59 3.07 -15.00
CA GLY A 53 -10.87 1.95 -14.10
C GLY A 53 -11.05 2.40 -12.65
N ILE A 54 -10.20 3.32 -12.16
CA ILE A 54 -10.36 3.92 -10.83
C ILE A 54 -11.68 4.68 -10.71
N ILE A 55 -12.05 5.49 -11.71
CA ILE A 55 -13.31 6.25 -11.70
C ILE A 55 -14.52 5.30 -11.67
N CYS A 56 -14.51 4.24 -12.48
CA CYS A 56 -15.56 3.23 -12.47
C CYS A 56 -15.67 2.56 -11.09
N SER A 57 -14.55 2.14 -10.50
CA SER A 57 -14.52 1.55 -9.15
C SER A 57 -15.07 2.50 -8.08
N MET A 58 -14.78 3.81 -8.18
CA MET A 58 -15.32 4.82 -7.26
C MET A 58 -16.84 5.04 -7.41
N ASN A 59 -17.41 4.67 -8.56
CA ASN A 59 -18.84 4.78 -8.86
C ASN A 59 -19.57 3.44 -8.73
N ASP A 60 -18.94 2.42 -8.13
CA ASP A 60 -19.47 1.06 -8.01
C ASP A 60 -19.86 0.43 -9.38
N ASP A 61 -19.15 0.81 -10.45
CA ASP A 61 -19.25 0.20 -11.77
C ASP A 61 -18.16 -0.88 -11.96
N ASP A 62 -18.38 -2.04 -11.33
CA ASP A 62 -17.44 -3.17 -11.35
C ASP A 62 -17.14 -3.66 -12.78
N SER A 63 -18.13 -3.61 -13.67
CA SER A 63 -17.96 -4.04 -15.07
C SER A 63 -17.05 -3.08 -15.84
N GLY A 64 -17.26 -1.77 -15.67
CA GLY A 64 -16.38 -0.75 -16.23
C GLY A 64 -14.96 -0.83 -15.65
N ALA A 65 -14.84 -0.97 -14.32
CA ALA A 65 -13.57 -1.09 -13.62
C ALA A 65 -12.74 -2.26 -14.16
N LEU A 66 -13.36 -3.45 -14.23
CA LEU A 66 -12.75 -4.65 -14.78
C LEU A 66 -12.27 -4.44 -16.23
N GLN A 67 -13.12 -3.87 -17.09
CA GLN A 67 -12.78 -3.64 -18.50
C GLN A 67 -11.56 -2.72 -18.63
N TYR A 68 -11.55 -1.61 -17.90
CA TYR A 68 -10.50 -0.61 -17.98
C TYR A 68 -9.18 -1.08 -17.34
N PHE A 69 -9.22 -1.84 -16.24
CA PHE A 69 -8.01 -2.45 -15.67
C PHE A 69 -7.43 -3.53 -16.58
N GLN A 70 -8.26 -4.29 -17.30
CA GLN A 70 -7.78 -5.21 -18.34
C GLN A 70 -7.06 -4.47 -19.47
N GLU A 71 -7.57 -3.33 -19.90
CA GLU A 71 -6.92 -2.50 -20.92
C GLU A 71 -5.59 -1.90 -20.41
N ALA A 72 -5.57 -1.37 -19.19
CA ALA A 72 -4.34 -0.89 -18.55
C ALA A 72 -3.27 -2.00 -18.42
N SER A 73 -3.69 -3.21 -18.07
CA SER A 73 -2.84 -4.39 -17.98
C SER A 73 -2.26 -4.77 -19.35
N LYS A 74 -3.09 -4.77 -20.40
CA LYS A 74 -2.63 -5.03 -21.79
C LYS A 74 -1.61 -4.00 -22.27
N ASN A 75 -1.72 -2.77 -21.80
CA ASN A 75 -0.74 -1.70 -22.07
C ASN A 75 0.56 -1.85 -21.26
N GLY A 76 0.69 -2.89 -20.43
CA GLY A 76 1.91 -3.21 -19.68
C GLY A 76 2.03 -2.50 -18.34
N LEU A 77 0.97 -1.84 -17.87
CA LEU A 77 1.00 -1.12 -16.61
C LEU A 77 0.91 -2.09 -15.42
N GLY A 78 1.94 -2.10 -14.56
CA GLY A 78 1.94 -2.93 -13.35
C GLY A 78 0.78 -2.64 -12.41
N SER A 79 0.40 -1.36 -12.26
CA SER A 79 -0.80 -0.98 -11.49
C SER A 79 -2.09 -1.51 -12.12
N GLY A 80 -2.15 -1.61 -13.46
CA GLY A 80 -3.30 -2.23 -14.14
C GLY A 80 -3.46 -3.69 -13.73
N HIS A 81 -2.36 -4.45 -13.75
CA HIS A 81 -2.35 -5.84 -13.29
C HIS A 81 -2.71 -5.97 -11.81
N TYR A 82 -2.20 -5.08 -10.95
CA TYR A 82 -2.55 -5.08 -9.52
C TYR A 82 -4.05 -4.91 -9.28
N TYR A 83 -4.67 -3.88 -9.86
CA TYR A 83 -6.10 -3.65 -9.67
C TYR A 83 -6.96 -4.71 -10.35
N LEU A 84 -6.54 -5.24 -11.51
CA LEU A 84 -7.20 -6.40 -12.11
C LEU A 84 -7.13 -7.64 -11.19
N GLY A 85 -6.02 -7.82 -10.47
CA GLY A 85 -5.89 -8.85 -9.45
C GLY A 85 -6.88 -8.68 -8.29
N LEU A 86 -7.10 -7.44 -7.83
CA LEU A 86 -8.10 -7.13 -6.79
C LEU A 86 -9.52 -7.43 -7.27
N GLU A 87 -9.90 -7.04 -8.49
CA GLU A 87 -11.21 -7.39 -9.07
C GLU A 87 -11.42 -8.91 -9.11
N PHE A 88 -10.39 -9.67 -9.47
CA PHE A 88 -10.46 -11.13 -9.43
C PHE A 88 -10.57 -11.70 -8.01
N LEU A 89 -9.97 -11.07 -7.00
CA LEU A 89 -10.19 -11.46 -5.60
C LEU A 89 -11.65 -11.24 -5.17
N ASP A 90 -12.22 -10.09 -5.52
CA ASP A 90 -13.62 -9.76 -5.18
C ASP A 90 -14.60 -10.73 -5.87
N MET A 91 -14.25 -11.21 -7.07
CA MET A 91 -14.98 -12.27 -7.78
C MET A 91 -14.65 -13.70 -7.29
N ASN A 92 -13.82 -13.86 -6.26
CA ASN A 92 -13.34 -15.16 -5.74
C ASN A 92 -12.59 -16.02 -6.78
N LEU A 93 -11.96 -15.39 -7.77
CA LEU A 93 -11.14 -16.02 -8.80
C LEU A 93 -9.66 -16.02 -8.40
N TYR A 94 -9.35 -16.66 -7.28
CA TYR A 94 -8.02 -16.62 -6.64
C TYR A 94 -6.86 -16.96 -7.58
N HIS A 95 -6.99 -18.00 -8.41
CA HIS A 95 -5.92 -18.38 -9.35
C HIS A 95 -5.57 -17.25 -10.33
N LYS A 96 -6.58 -16.53 -10.84
CA LYS A 96 -6.36 -15.39 -11.74
C LYS A 96 -5.75 -14.24 -10.98
N ALA A 97 -6.22 -13.96 -9.77
CA ALA A 97 -5.65 -12.92 -8.92
C ALA A 97 -4.15 -13.17 -8.65
N PHE A 98 -3.78 -14.39 -8.26
CA PHE A 98 -2.38 -14.80 -8.08
C PHE A 98 -1.52 -14.51 -9.31
N GLU A 99 -1.99 -14.88 -10.50
CA GLU A 99 -1.27 -14.63 -11.75
C GLU A 99 -1.09 -13.12 -12.00
N GLN A 100 -2.16 -12.33 -11.82
CA GLN A 100 -2.08 -10.88 -12.04
C GLN A 100 -1.11 -10.21 -11.07
N PHE A 101 -1.11 -10.56 -9.79
CA PHE A 101 -0.16 -9.97 -8.83
C PHE A 101 1.29 -10.35 -9.12
N LYS A 102 1.57 -11.57 -9.61
CA LYS A 102 2.92 -11.95 -10.04
C LYS A 102 3.40 -11.07 -11.20
N ILE A 103 2.55 -10.91 -12.23
CA ILE A 103 2.86 -10.03 -13.37
C ILE A 103 3.02 -8.58 -12.91
N ALA A 104 2.19 -8.12 -11.98
CA ALA A 104 2.27 -6.77 -11.43
C ALA A 104 3.63 -6.49 -10.77
N ILE A 105 4.19 -7.44 -10.01
CA ILE A 105 5.56 -7.34 -9.45
C ILE A 105 6.60 -7.24 -10.56
N GLU A 106 6.52 -8.11 -11.57
CA GLU A 106 7.44 -8.09 -12.74
C GLU A 106 7.40 -6.74 -13.49
N LYS A 107 6.25 -6.06 -13.44
CA LYS A 107 6.03 -4.72 -13.99
C LYS A 107 6.28 -3.58 -12.99
N GLY A 108 6.88 -3.87 -11.84
CA GLY A 108 7.31 -2.87 -10.85
C GLY A 108 6.26 -2.44 -9.83
N CYS A 109 5.09 -3.08 -9.78
CA CYS A 109 4.08 -2.83 -8.76
C CYS A 109 4.39 -3.58 -7.46
N LYS A 110 5.22 -2.97 -6.62
CA LYS A 110 5.67 -3.54 -5.34
C LYS A 110 4.54 -3.86 -4.34
N ALA A 111 3.41 -3.15 -4.38
CA ALA A 111 2.24 -3.41 -3.52
C ALA A 111 1.72 -4.85 -3.64
N SER A 112 1.93 -5.47 -4.81
CA SER A 112 1.54 -6.86 -5.07
C SER A 112 2.32 -7.88 -4.24
N THR A 113 3.51 -7.53 -3.73
CA THR A 113 4.28 -8.41 -2.82
C THR A 113 3.54 -8.64 -1.51
N TYR A 114 2.97 -7.59 -0.93
CA TYR A 114 2.17 -7.68 0.28
C TYR A 114 0.91 -8.53 0.06
N ILE A 115 0.18 -8.31 -1.04
CA ILE A 115 -1.04 -9.08 -1.33
C ILE A 115 -0.71 -10.56 -1.52
N LEU A 116 0.34 -10.90 -2.27
CA LEU A 116 0.74 -12.30 -2.44
C LEU A 116 1.18 -12.94 -1.13
N ALA A 117 1.93 -12.21 -0.30
CA ALA A 117 2.29 -12.69 1.02
C ALA A 117 1.05 -12.99 1.87
N ASP A 118 0.06 -12.08 1.92
CA ASP A 118 -1.18 -12.26 2.66
C ASP A 118 -2.04 -13.42 2.11
N MET A 119 -2.10 -13.58 0.79
CA MET A 119 -2.82 -14.70 0.17
C MET A 119 -2.20 -16.05 0.55
N TYR A 120 -0.87 -16.22 0.43
CA TYR A 120 -0.20 -17.45 0.85
C TYR A 120 -0.24 -17.66 2.37
N ASP A 121 -0.22 -16.58 3.17
CA ASP A 121 -0.36 -16.64 4.62
C ASP A 121 -1.71 -17.23 5.05
N LYS A 122 -2.78 -16.85 4.35
CA LYS A 122 -4.14 -17.38 4.54
C LYS A 122 -4.32 -18.82 4.07
N GLU A 123 -3.50 -19.27 3.12
CA GLU A 123 -3.43 -20.67 2.67
C GLU A 123 -2.47 -21.52 3.52
N ASP A 124 -1.99 -20.99 4.66
CA ASP A 124 -1.02 -21.62 5.53
C ASP A 124 0.33 -21.98 4.87
N ASN A 125 0.63 -21.37 3.72
CA ASN A 125 1.89 -21.54 3.02
C ASN A 125 2.91 -20.49 3.46
N TYR A 126 3.35 -20.61 4.72
CA TYR A 126 4.15 -19.58 5.38
C TYR A 126 5.56 -19.39 4.79
N GLU A 127 6.13 -20.43 4.19
CA GLU A 127 7.42 -20.34 3.48
C GLU A 127 7.31 -19.41 2.27
N VAL A 128 6.31 -19.63 1.42
CA VAL A 128 6.10 -18.81 0.22
C VAL A 128 5.62 -17.42 0.60
N ALA A 129 4.76 -17.30 1.62
CA ALA A 129 4.37 -15.99 2.15
C ALA A 129 5.60 -15.18 2.61
N TYR A 130 6.49 -15.80 3.39
CA TYR A 130 7.72 -15.14 3.86
C TYR A 130 8.66 -14.77 2.72
N HIS A 131 8.76 -15.60 1.67
CA HIS A 131 9.49 -15.27 0.45
C HIS A 131 9.00 -13.95 -0.18
N TYR A 132 7.68 -13.77 -0.32
CA TYR A 132 7.11 -12.52 -0.84
C TYR A 132 7.29 -11.34 0.11
N LEU A 133 7.30 -11.56 1.43
CA LEU A 133 7.67 -10.51 2.39
C LEU A 133 9.12 -10.06 2.19
N CYS A 134 10.07 -10.99 2.02
CA CYS A 134 11.47 -10.64 1.76
C CYS A 134 11.60 -9.85 0.45
N LEU A 135 10.92 -10.28 -0.61
CA LEU A 135 10.89 -9.55 -1.87
C LEU A 135 10.30 -8.14 -1.71
N GLY A 136 9.22 -8.00 -0.93
CA GLY A 136 8.62 -6.70 -0.62
C GLY A 136 9.55 -5.80 0.21
N GLU A 137 10.34 -6.37 1.12
CA GLU A 137 11.39 -5.65 1.86
C GLU A 137 12.45 -5.09 0.90
N GLU A 138 12.95 -5.89 -0.04
CA GLU A 138 13.92 -5.45 -1.06
C GLU A 138 13.36 -4.31 -1.93
N LEU A 139 12.05 -4.34 -2.20
CA LEU A 139 11.33 -3.31 -2.96
C LEU A 139 10.85 -2.13 -2.09
N ASN A 140 11.14 -2.14 -0.78
CA ASN A 140 10.66 -1.15 0.19
C ASN A 140 9.13 -0.96 0.15
N GLU A 141 8.36 -2.04 0.09
CA GLU A 141 6.90 -2.00 0.19
C GLU A 141 6.49 -1.79 1.66
N PRO A 142 5.83 -0.68 2.04
CA PRO A 142 5.64 -0.36 3.46
C PRO A 142 4.82 -1.40 4.25
N ASN A 143 3.81 -2.00 3.62
CA ASN A 143 2.85 -2.86 4.32
C ASN A 143 3.43 -4.21 4.74
N ILE A 144 4.53 -4.66 4.11
CA ILE A 144 5.18 -5.93 4.49
C ILE A 144 5.82 -5.85 5.87
N PHE A 145 6.24 -4.66 6.32
CA PHE A 145 6.99 -4.52 7.57
C PHE A 145 6.15 -4.89 8.79
N PHE A 146 4.84 -4.59 8.75
CA PHE A 146 3.91 -5.04 9.78
C PHE A 146 3.78 -6.57 9.79
N MET A 147 3.65 -7.19 8.62
CA MET A 147 3.61 -8.66 8.54
C MET A 147 4.92 -9.30 9.02
N MET A 148 6.08 -8.76 8.63
CA MET A 148 7.39 -9.22 9.11
C MET A 148 7.50 -9.15 10.63
N ASN A 149 7.04 -8.04 11.25
CA ASN A 149 6.93 -7.95 12.70
C ASN A 149 6.12 -9.12 13.27
N GLN A 150 4.96 -9.42 12.69
CA GLN A 150 4.09 -10.49 13.19
C GLN A 150 4.72 -11.88 13.04
N TYR A 151 5.45 -12.14 11.95
CA TYR A 151 6.19 -13.38 11.73
C TYR A 151 7.22 -13.61 12.83
N HIS A 152 8.07 -12.60 13.11
CA HIS A 152 9.09 -12.71 14.16
C HIS A 152 8.52 -12.64 15.59
N LYS A 153 7.43 -11.90 15.82
CA LYS A 153 6.77 -11.80 17.13
C LYS A 153 6.13 -13.13 17.54
N LYS A 154 5.53 -13.84 16.58
CA LYS A 154 4.82 -15.11 16.81
C LYS A 154 5.71 -16.34 16.59
N GLY A 155 6.84 -16.20 15.90
CA GLY A 155 7.63 -17.33 15.44
C GLY A 155 6.92 -18.11 14.32
N LYS A 156 6.24 -17.40 13.43
CA LYS A 156 5.53 -17.98 12.29
C LYS A 156 6.54 -18.21 11.17
N TYR A 157 6.80 -19.47 10.82
CA TYR A 157 7.85 -19.92 9.89
C TYR A 157 9.31 -19.63 10.31
N VAL A 158 9.58 -18.44 10.83
CA VAL A 158 10.86 -18.02 11.40
C VAL A 158 10.92 -18.22 12.91
N GLU A 159 12.12 -18.26 13.47
CA GLU A 159 12.29 -18.27 14.93
C GLU A 159 11.70 -17.01 15.56
N LYS A 160 11.01 -17.20 16.69
CA LYS A 160 10.45 -16.09 17.46
C LYS A 160 11.58 -15.20 17.97
N ASN A 161 11.60 -13.94 17.54
CA ASN A 161 12.59 -12.96 17.96
C ASN A 161 11.96 -11.57 18.12
N MET A 162 11.79 -11.14 19.36
CA MET A 162 11.16 -9.86 19.69
C MET A 162 12.01 -8.64 19.31
N VAL A 163 13.34 -8.79 19.24
CA VAL A 163 14.24 -7.70 18.82
C VAL A 163 14.06 -7.43 17.33
N ILE A 164 14.15 -8.48 16.51
CA ILE A 164 13.92 -8.37 15.06
C ILE A 164 12.50 -7.89 14.76
N ALA A 165 11.50 -8.37 15.50
CA ALA A 165 10.14 -7.89 15.34
C ALA A 165 10.03 -6.37 15.56
N LEU A 166 10.73 -5.81 16.55
CA LEU A 166 10.74 -4.36 16.80
C LEU A 166 11.51 -3.58 15.72
N GLU A 167 12.61 -4.14 15.21
CA GLU A 167 13.34 -3.55 14.08
C GLU A 167 12.43 -3.39 12.86
N TYR A 168 11.57 -4.38 12.58
CA TYR A 168 10.60 -4.28 11.49
C TYR A 168 9.52 -3.22 11.73
N LEU A 169 9.07 -2.99 12.97
CA LEU A 169 8.17 -1.87 13.25
C LEU A 169 8.85 -0.53 12.98
N ASN A 170 10.10 -0.37 13.41
CA ASN A 170 10.88 0.85 13.18
C ASN A 170 11.14 1.07 11.68
N LYS A 171 11.49 0.02 10.92
CA LYS A 171 11.57 0.08 9.45
C LYS A 171 10.23 0.52 8.85
N GLY A 172 9.12 -0.05 9.30
CA GLY A 172 7.79 0.36 8.88
C GLY A 172 7.52 1.86 9.08
N LEU A 173 7.93 2.43 10.22
CA LEU A 173 7.82 3.87 10.46
C LEU A 173 8.62 4.70 9.46
N MET A 174 9.84 4.27 9.10
CA MET A 174 10.67 4.95 8.10
C MET A 174 9.99 5.00 6.72
N PHE A 175 9.11 4.04 6.42
CA PHE A 175 8.35 3.95 5.18
C PHE A 175 6.87 4.35 5.36
N GLU A 176 6.54 5.06 6.44
CA GLU A 176 5.19 5.58 6.73
C GLU A 176 4.10 4.49 6.79
N CYS A 177 4.45 3.27 7.21
CA CYS A 177 3.50 2.18 7.45
C CYS A 177 2.64 2.48 8.68
N TYR A 178 1.36 2.75 8.45
CA TYR A 178 0.39 3.09 9.49
C TYR A 178 0.13 1.95 10.47
N ASP A 179 0.08 0.70 9.99
CA ASP A 179 -0.17 -0.46 10.86
C ASP A 179 1.00 -0.70 11.83
N CYS A 180 2.24 -0.44 11.40
CA CYS A 180 3.41 -0.45 12.30
C CYS A 180 3.31 0.64 13.38
N TYR A 181 2.82 1.82 13.02
CA TYR A 181 2.58 2.90 13.97
C TYR A 181 1.52 2.52 15.02
N LEU A 182 0.40 1.92 14.60
CA LEU A 182 -0.65 1.45 15.51
C LEU A 182 -0.15 0.36 16.47
N GLU A 183 0.59 -0.63 15.96
CA GLU A 183 1.13 -1.73 16.77
C GLU A 183 2.10 -1.23 17.84
N LEU A 184 2.94 -0.24 17.51
CA LEU A 184 3.81 0.40 18.49
C LEU A 184 3.00 1.13 19.56
N ILE A 185 1.99 1.92 19.17
CA ILE A 185 1.13 2.61 20.13
C ILE A 185 0.48 1.62 21.11
N ASP A 186 -0.10 0.54 20.61
CA ASP A 186 -0.81 -0.42 21.45
C ASP A 186 0.14 -1.11 22.42
N LYS A 187 1.36 -1.44 21.99
CA LYS A 187 2.43 -1.90 22.89
C LYS A 187 2.75 -0.89 24.00
N TYR A 188 2.81 0.40 23.69
CA TYR A 188 3.15 1.45 24.65
C TYR A 188 1.99 1.89 25.56
N LYS A 189 0.75 1.52 25.23
CA LYS A 189 -0.39 1.64 26.16
C LYS A 189 -0.31 0.59 27.28
N GLU A 190 0.22 -0.59 26.98
CA GLU A 190 0.37 -1.68 27.96
C GLU A 190 1.61 -1.51 28.85
N TYR A 191 2.66 -0.84 28.37
CA TYR A 191 3.89 -0.56 29.12
C TYR A 191 4.35 0.90 28.88
N PRO A 192 4.14 1.84 29.83
CA PRO A 192 4.53 3.23 29.64
C PRO A 192 6.04 3.37 29.49
N ILE A 193 6.43 3.99 28.38
CA ILE A 193 7.82 4.21 27.95
C ILE A 193 8.61 4.91 29.06
N THR A 194 9.80 4.42 29.37
CA THR A 194 10.71 5.12 30.26
C THR A 194 11.38 6.28 29.52
N LYS A 195 11.72 7.39 30.21
CA LYS A 195 12.43 8.53 29.60
C LYS A 195 13.70 8.13 28.81
N ALA A 196 14.29 6.98 29.11
CA ALA A 196 15.48 6.45 28.44
C ALA A 196 15.20 5.97 27.01
N GLU A 197 14.02 5.39 26.75
CA GLU A 197 13.64 4.88 25.43
C GLU A 197 13.22 6.04 24.50
N ILE A 198 12.59 7.08 25.03
CA ILE A 198 12.34 8.35 24.31
C ILE A 198 13.66 9.00 23.88
N ALA A 199 14.66 9.02 24.78
CA ALA A 199 15.99 9.54 24.47
C ALA A 199 16.74 8.72 23.40
N MET A 200 16.39 7.44 23.23
CA MET A 200 16.92 6.59 22.16
C MET A 200 16.30 6.97 20.80
N PHE A 201 14.98 7.20 20.74
CA PHE A 201 14.29 7.67 19.53
C PHE A 201 14.74 9.05 19.06
N GLU A 202 15.04 9.97 19.99
CA GLU A 202 15.62 11.29 19.67
C GLU A 202 17.05 11.18 19.09
N LYS A 203 17.76 10.08 19.36
CA LYS A 203 19.13 9.84 18.89
C LYS A 203 19.20 9.20 17.50
N GLU A 204 18.14 8.51 17.06
CA GLU A 204 18.11 7.75 15.80
C GLU A 204 17.59 8.52 14.57
N LYS A 205 17.50 9.86 14.62
CA LYS A 205 17.08 10.73 13.50
C LYS A 205 15.68 10.40 12.93
N ILE A 206 14.74 9.99 13.78
CA ILE A 206 13.32 9.96 13.39
C ILE A 206 12.92 11.39 12.98
N PRO A 207 12.24 11.59 11.83
CA PRO A 207 11.84 12.91 11.38
C PRO A 207 11.07 13.66 12.49
N GLU A 208 11.41 14.92 12.70
CA GLU A 208 10.87 15.75 13.79
C GLU A 208 9.33 15.84 13.76
N LYS A 209 8.73 15.70 12.57
CA LYS A 209 7.27 15.61 12.36
C LYS A 209 6.65 14.40 13.11
N ASP A 210 7.34 13.27 13.11
CA ASP A 210 6.85 12.02 13.69
C ASP A 210 7.07 12.02 15.21
N ILE A 211 8.20 12.59 15.68
CA ILE A 211 8.45 12.84 17.11
C ILE A 211 7.40 13.80 17.70
N LYS A 212 7.07 14.88 16.98
CA LYS A 212 6.06 15.85 17.41
C LYS A 212 4.66 15.23 17.47
N MET A 213 4.33 14.36 16.52
CA MET A 213 3.10 13.57 16.54
C MET A 213 3.04 12.66 17.78
N ILE A 214 4.13 11.93 18.07
CA ILE A 214 4.26 11.09 19.26
C ILE A 214 4.08 11.92 20.55
N LYS A 215 4.81 13.03 20.72
CA LYS A 215 4.72 13.91 21.90
C LYS A 215 3.31 14.48 22.13
N THR A 216 2.66 14.91 21.04
CA THR A 216 1.30 15.45 21.08
C THR A 216 0.27 14.39 21.49
N TYR A 217 0.43 13.16 20.99
CA TYR A 217 -0.51 12.07 21.26
C TYR A 217 -0.37 11.49 22.67
N PHE A 218 0.87 11.43 23.18
CA PHE A 218 1.17 10.92 24.53
C PHE A 218 1.18 12.00 25.65
N ARG A 219 0.92 13.27 25.31
CA ARG A 219 0.98 14.43 26.25
C ARG A 219 2.30 14.51 27.02
N ILE A 220 3.42 14.33 26.32
CA ILE A 220 4.79 14.46 26.84
C ILE A 220 5.51 15.65 26.21
#